data_AF-A0A7S1F681-F1
#
_entry.id   AF-A0A7S1F681-F1
#
_cell.length_a   1.000
_cell.length_b   1.000
_cell.length_c   1.000
_cell.angle_alpha   90.00
_cell.angle_beta   90.00
_cell.angle_gamma   90.00
#
_symmetry.space_group_name_H-M   'P 1'
#
loop_
_entity.id
_entity.type
_entity.pdbx_description
1 polymer ?
#
loop_
_entity_poly.entity_id
_entity_poly.type
_entity_poly.pdbx_seq_one_letter_code
_entity_poly.pdbx_strand_id
1 'polypeptide(L)'
;VTWFLFDIALPGTFMVFVLYWGLVFPYATSVEAISVCTHGVNFVVMVIDTFVSKQPYYLLHSIYFFFFAAGYLFFSFVYYKMGGCDCDGNAYIYASVDWSDTHSTFILTTIIVLVIVPTVNLIFWLSVNIMFPMFPGNYQELPQ
;
A
#
# COMPACT_ATOMS: atom_id res chain seq x y z
N VAL A 1 17.59 3.29 -6.01
CA VAL A 1 16.25 3.19 -6.63
C VAL A 1 15.48 1.97 -6.12
N THR A 2 16.06 0.76 -6.16
CA THR A 2 15.40 -0.49 -5.74
C THR A 2 14.86 -0.46 -4.31
N TRP A 3 15.62 0.09 -3.38
CA TRP A 3 15.25 0.18 -1.97
C TRP A 3 14.04 1.09 -1.72
N PHE A 4 14.06 2.29 -2.31
CA PHE A 4 12.95 3.23 -2.29
C PHE A 4 11.67 2.62 -2.89
N LEU A 5 11.78 1.95 -4.04
CA LEU A 5 10.63 1.32 -4.69
C LEU A 5 10.07 0.18 -3.85
N PHE A 6 10.92 -0.62 -3.20
CA PHE A 6 10.50 -1.67 -2.29
C PHE A 6 9.74 -1.12 -1.08
N ASP A 7 10.24 -0.06 -0.45
CA ASP A 7 9.61 0.58 0.71
C ASP A 7 8.22 1.17 0.39
N ILE A 8 7.91 1.40 -0.89
CA ILE A 8 6.57 1.74 -1.37
C ILE A 8 5.78 0.50 -1.76
N ALA A 9 6.39 -0.41 -2.52
CA ALA A 9 5.71 -1.53 -3.16
C ALA A 9 5.25 -2.60 -2.15
N LEU A 10 6.07 -2.94 -1.15
CA LEU A 10 5.69 -3.96 -0.17
C LEU A 10 4.42 -3.56 0.62
N PRO A 11 4.38 -2.40 1.32
CA PRO A 11 3.15 -1.98 2.01
C PRO A 11 2.03 -1.63 1.02
N GLY A 12 2.36 -1.10 -0.16
CA GLY A 12 1.38 -0.71 -1.17
C GLY A 12 0.61 -1.88 -1.76
N THR A 13 1.30 -2.96 -2.12
CA THR A 13 0.65 -4.17 -2.68
C THR A 13 -0.22 -4.86 -1.64
N PHE A 14 0.21 -4.89 -0.37
CA PHE A 14 -0.63 -5.36 0.74
C PHE A 14 -1.87 -4.50 0.93
N MET A 15 -1.71 -3.18 0.96
CA MET A 15 -2.84 -2.27 1.15
C MET A 15 -3.84 -2.39 0.01
N VAL A 16 -3.36 -2.43 -1.24
CA VAL A 16 -4.20 -2.65 -2.44
C VAL A 16 -4.91 -3.99 -2.36
N PHE A 17 -4.23 -5.07 -1.94
CA PHE A 17 -4.87 -6.37 -1.71
C PHE A 17 -6.03 -6.25 -0.72
N VAL A 18 -5.80 -5.69 0.47
CA VAL A 18 -6.83 -5.57 1.51
C VAL A 18 -7.98 -4.66 1.06
N LEU A 19 -7.69 -3.50 0.48
CA LEU A 19 -8.71 -2.54 0.05
C LEU A 19 -9.52 -3.05 -1.13
N TYR A 20 -8.88 -3.75 -2.08
CA TYR A 20 -9.60 -4.32 -3.20
C TYR A 20 -10.61 -5.37 -2.71
N TRP A 21 -10.15 -6.39 -1.98
CA TRP A 21 -11.04 -7.44 -1.50
C TRP A 21 -12.04 -6.91 -0.46
N GLY A 22 -11.67 -5.93 0.35
CA GLY A 22 -12.56 -5.36 1.37
C GLY A 22 -13.61 -4.38 0.85
N LEU A 23 -13.27 -3.55 -0.13
CA LEU A 23 -14.09 -2.37 -0.51
C LEU A 23 -14.50 -2.34 -1.99
N VAL A 24 -13.76 -2.99 -2.88
CA VAL A 24 -13.94 -2.83 -4.34
C VAL A 24 -14.46 -4.11 -5.00
N PHE A 25 -14.11 -5.28 -4.47
CA PHE A 25 -14.44 -6.56 -5.09
C PHE A 25 -15.96 -6.72 -5.27
N PRO A 26 -16.45 -6.96 -6.50
CA PRO A 26 -17.86 -7.15 -6.76
C PRO A 26 -18.32 -8.54 -6.31
N TYR A 27 -18.70 -8.66 -5.04
CA TYR A 27 -19.15 -9.93 -4.43
C TYR A 27 -20.35 -10.61 -5.12
N ALA A 28 -21.09 -9.87 -5.95
CA ALA A 28 -22.21 -10.39 -6.74
C ALA A 28 -21.77 -11.16 -7.99
N THR A 29 -20.50 -11.07 -8.39
CA THR A 29 -19.97 -11.71 -9.61
C THR A 29 -18.92 -12.77 -9.28
N SER A 30 -18.62 -13.64 -10.25
CA SER A 30 -17.55 -14.62 -10.11
C SER A 30 -16.18 -13.95 -9.97
N VAL A 31 -15.28 -14.56 -9.21
CA VAL A 31 -13.89 -14.11 -9.10
C VAL A 31 -13.20 -14.20 -10.47
N GLU A 32 -12.63 -13.09 -10.91
CA GLU A 32 -11.87 -13.03 -12.15
C GLU A 32 -10.38 -13.29 -11.92
N ALA A 33 -9.74 -14.01 -12.85
CA ALA A 33 -8.31 -14.30 -12.78
C ALA A 33 -7.46 -13.03 -12.75
N ILE A 34 -7.84 -11.99 -13.50
CA ILE A 34 -7.10 -10.72 -13.54
C ILE A 34 -7.06 -10.07 -12.16
N SER A 35 -8.18 -10.03 -11.45
CA SER A 35 -8.29 -9.50 -10.09
C SER A 35 -7.39 -10.24 -9.10
N VAL A 36 -7.39 -11.57 -9.16
CA VAL A 36 -6.50 -12.39 -8.32
C VAL A 36 -5.04 -12.10 -8.64
N CYS A 37 -4.68 -11.97 -9.92
CA CYS A 37 -3.32 -11.67 -10.34
C CYS A 37 -2.87 -10.26 -9.92
N THR A 38 -3.68 -9.24 -10.16
CA THR A 38 -3.32 -7.83 -9.93
C THR A 38 -3.25 -7.47 -8.45
N HIS A 39 -4.06 -8.11 -7.60
CA HIS A 39 -4.13 -7.78 -6.17
C HIS A 39 -3.51 -8.88 -5.29
N GLY A 40 -3.91 -10.13 -5.48
CA GLY A 40 -3.45 -11.25 -4.65
C GLY A 40 -2.02 -11.69 -4.98
N VAL A 41 -1.80 -12.14 -6.21
CA VAL A 41 -0.48 -12.64 -6.64
C VAL A 41 0.57 -11.54 -6.54
N ASN A 42 0.22 -10.30 -6.89
CA ASN A 42 1.11 -9.15 -6.75
C ASN A 42 1.66 -9.00 -5.32
N PHE A 43 0.79 -9.06 -4.31
CA PHE A 43 1.23 -9.02 -2.92
C PHE A 43 2.08 -10.25 -2.53
N VAL A 44 1.68 -11.45 -2.95
CA VAL A 44 2.43 -12.69 -2.65
C VAL A 44 3.85 -12.62 -3.21
N VAL A 45 4.03 -12.09 -4.43
CA VAL A 45 5.35 -11.89 -5.04
C VAL A 45 6.22 -10.96 -4.18
N MET A 46 5.67 -9.84 -3.69
CA MET A 46 6.40 -8.92 -2.82
C MET A 46 6.81 -9.56 -1.49
N VAL A 47 5.96 -10.43 -0.92
CA VAL A 47 6.31 -11.20 0.28
C VAL A 47 7.48 -12.13 -0.01
N ILE A 48 7.38 -12.97 -1.06
CA ILE A 48 8.45 -13.89 -1.44
C ILE A 48 9.77 -13.14 -1.71
N ASP A 49 9.71 -12.03 -2.44
CA ASP A 49 10.88 -11.18 -2.72
C ASP A 49 11.53 -10.71 -1.42
N THR A 50 10.74 -10.26 -0.44
CA THR A 50 11.24 -9.85 0.89
C THR A 50 11.95 -10.99 1.60
N PHE A 51 11.39 -12.20 1.57
CA PHE A 51 11.98 -13.38 2.21
C PHE A 51 13.29 -13.84 1.53
N VAL A 52 13.32 -13.83 0.19
CA VAL A 52 14.47 -14.29 -0.60
C VAL A 52 15.62 -13.29 -0.52
N SER A 53 15.31 -11.99 -0.67
CA SER A 53 16.30 -10.91 -0.64
C SER A 53 16.78 -10.59 0.78
N LYS A 54 15.98 -10.91 1.80
CA LYS A 54 16.18 -10.49 3.20
C LYS A 54 16.34 -8.97 3.33
N GLN A 55 15.69 -8.22 2.45
CA GLN A 55 15.82 -6.78 2.42
C GLN A 55 15.25 -6.20 3.74
N PRO A 56 16.03 -5.42 4.49
CA PRO A 56 15.55 -4.81 5.72
C PRO A 56 14.48 -3.75 5.42
N TYR A 57 13.48 -3.69 6.29
CA TYR A 57 12.44 -2.66 6.25
C TYR A 57 12.69 -1.66 7.38
N TYR A 58 12.97 -0.40 7.05
CA TYR A 58 13.25 0.64 8.04
C TYR A 58 12.04 1.52 8.26
N LEU A 59 11.65 1.73 9.52
CA LEU A 59 10.48 2.54 9.84
C LEU A 59 10.63 4.00 9.34
N LEU A 60 11.85 4.53 9.27
CA LEU A 60 12.10 5.87 8.72
C LEU A 60 11.68 6.00 7.25
N HIS A 61 11.73 4.91 6.46
CA HIS A 61 11.34 4.93 5.05
C HIS A 61 9.84 4.78 4.83
N SER A 62 9.05 4.57 5.90
CA SER A 62 7.58 4.60 5.83
C SER A 62 7.03 5.90 5.24
N ILE A 63 7.81 6.98 5.33
CA ILE A 63 7.49 8.28 4.73
C ILE A 63 7.32 8.20 3.20
N TYR A 64 8.02 7.29 2.52
CA TYR A 64 7.89 7.13 1.07
C TYR A 64 6.52 6.59 0.70
N PHE A 65 6.06 5.55 1.41
CA PHE A 65 4.72 5.01 1.19
C PHE A 65 3.63 6.00 1.61
N PHE A 66 3.84 6.76 2.69
CA PHE A 66 2.93 7.83 3.10
C PHE A 66 2.71 8.86 1.99
N PHE A 67 3.79 9.41 1.41
CA PHE A 67 3.67 10.38 0.34
C PHE A 67 3.09 9.79 -0.93
N PHE A 68 3.36 8.52 -1.23
CA PHE A 68 2.72 7.82 -2.33
C PHE A 68 1.20 7.73 -2.14
N ALA A 69 0.74 7.29 -0.97
CA ALA A 69 -0.69 7.18 -0.65
C ALA A 69 -1.39 8.55 -0.63
N ALA A 70 -0.78 9.54 0.03
CA ALA A 70 -1.31 10.91 0.07
C ALA A 70 -1.34 11.55 -1.34
N GLY A 71 -0.32 11.30 -2.15
CA GLY A 71 -0.24 11.75 -3.54
C GLY A 71 -1.34 11.15 -4.40
N TYR A 72 -1.65 9.86 -4.25
CA TYR A 72 -2.76 9.21 -4.96
C TYR A 72 -4.12 9.79 -4.56
N LEU A 73 -4.33 10.06 -3.26
CA LEU A 73 -5.58 10.67 -2.78
C LEU A 73 -5.74 12.12 -3.24
N PHE A 74 -4.64 12.88 -3.26
CA PHE A 74 -4.65 14.22 -3.85
C PHE A 74 -4.98 14.16 -5.35
N PHE A 75 -4.35 13.23 -6.07
CA PHE A 75 -4.67 12.97 -7.47
C PHE A 75 -6.16 12.63 -7.66
N SER A 76 -6.74 11.74 -6.85
CA SER A 76 -8.14 11.35 -7.00
C SER A 76 -9.11 12.52 -6.75
N PHE A 77 -8.78 13.41 -5.81
CA PHE A 77 -9.53 14.64 -5.59
C PHE A 77 -9.46 15.59 -6.79
N VAL A 78 -8.26 15.81 -7.33
CA VAL A 78 -8.06 16.66 -8.53
C VAL A 78 -8.78 16.05 -9.73
N TYR A 79 -8.67 14.73 -9.92
CA TYR A 79 -9.35 13.98 -10.98
C TYR A 79 -10.86 14.23 -10.95
N TYR A 80 -11.48 14.12 -9.76
CA TYR A 80 -12.89 14.47 -9.57
C TYR A 80 -13.19 15.94 -9.92
N LYS A 81 -12.39 16.89 -9.42
CA LYS A 81 -12.57 18.32 -9.70
C LYS A 81 -12.47 18.68 -11.18
N MET A 82 -11.71 17.90 -11.95
CA MET A 82 -11.59 18.06 -13.40
C MET A 82 -12.69 17.35 -14.19
N GLY A 83 -13.66 16.73 -13.53
CA GLY A 83 -14.76 16.01 -14.17
C GLY A 83 -14.35 14.64 -14.70
N GLY A 84 -13.33 14.01 -14.12
CA GLY A 84 -12.93 12.64 -14.47
C GLY A 84 -14.00 11.62 -14.10
N CYS A 85 -14.17 10.60 -14.95
CA CYS A 85 -15.09 9.50 -14.75
C CYS A 85 -14.44 8.14 -14.97
N ASP A 86 -14.90 7.12 -14.25
CA ASP A 86 -14.56 5.72 -14.54
C ASP A 86 -15.07 5.25 -15.92
N CYS A 87 -14.86 3.97 -16.23
CA CYS A 87 -15.28 3.38 -17.50
C CYS A 87 -16.81 3.32 -17.70
N ASP A 88 -17.57 3.43 -16.62
CA ASP A 88 -19.03 3.39 -16.62
C ASP A 88 -19.66 4.80 -16.57
N GLY A 89 -18.81 5.85 -16.51
CA GLY A 89 -19.24 7.25 -16.49
C GLY A 89 -19.50 7.81 -15.10
N ASN A 90 -19.20 7.07 -14.03
CA ASN A 90 -19.36 7.56 -12.66
C ASN A 90 -18.26 8.57 -12.31
N ALA A 91 -18.61 9.64 -11.60
CA ALA A 91 -17.69 10.73 -11.23
C ALA A 91 -16.73 10.37 -10.07
N TYR A 92 -16.18 9.17 -10.08
CA TYR A 92 -15.19 8.68 -9.12
C TYR A 92 -14.32 7.60 -9.77
N ILE A 93 -13.15 7.31 -9.17
CA ILE A 93 -12.31 6.17 -9.59
C ILE A 93 -12.80 4.90 -8.90
N TYR A 94 -13.13 5.00 -7.61
CA TYR A 94 -13.71 3.93 -6.81
C TYR A 94 -14.88 4.50 -6.03
N ALA A 95 -16.00 3.78 -6.00
CA ALA A 95 -17.20 4.22 -5.28
C ALA A 95 -16.95 4.45 -3.77
N SER A 96 -15.97 3.77 -3.18
CA SER A 96 -15.56 3.97 -1.78
C SER A 96 -14.88 5.33 -1.54
N VAL A 97 -14.36 5.97 -2.58
CA VAL A 97 -13.70 7.29 -2.53
C VAL A 97 -14.42 8.23 -3.51
N ASP A 98 -15.71 8.43 -3.27
CA ASP A 98 -16.55 9.35 -4.03
C ASP A 98 -16.49 10.76 -3.43
N TRP A 99 -15.78 11.66 -4.09
CA TRP A 99 -15.61 13.04 -3.65
C TRP A 99 -16.88 13.90 -3.82
N SER A 100 -17.95 13.37 -4.42
CA SER A 100 -19.28 14.01 -4.37
C SER A 100 -19.90 13.91 -2.97
N ASP A 101 -19.67 12.80 -2.25
CA ASP A 101 -19.89 12.68 -0.81
C ASP A 101 -18.61 13.02 -0.03
N THR A 102 -18.34 14.32 0.06
CA THR A 102 -17.15 14.85 0.72
C THR A 102 -17.01 14.41 2.18
N HIS A 103 -18.10 14.18 2.91
CA HIS A 103 -18.01 13.87 4.34
C HIS A 103 -17.49 12.45 4.56
N SER A 104 -18.14 11.45 3.95
CA SER A 104 -17.73 10.05 4.07
C SER A 104 -16.34 9.81 3.48
N THR A 105 -16.06 10.40 2.32
CA THR A 105 -14.77 10.27 1.64
C THR A 105 -13.63 10.93 2.43
N PHE A 106 -13.86 12.09 3.03
CA PHE A 106 -12.85 12.74 3.88
C PHE A 106 -12.51 11.90 5.12
N ILE A 107 -13.53 11.32 5.79
CA ILE A 107 -13.31 10.44 6.94
C ILE A 107 -12.50 9.21 6.53
N LEU A 108 -12.91 8.51 5.48
CA LEU A 108 -12.23 7.30 5.03
C LEU A 108 -10.78 7.58 4.64
N THR A 109 -10.54 8.60 3.82
CA THR A 109 -9.19 8.95 3.35
C THR A 109 -8.29 9.40 4.50
N THR A 110 -8.83 10.10 5.50
CA THR A 110 -8.11 10.45 6.73
C THR A 110 -7.72 9.20 7.52
N ILE A 111 -8.64 8.24 7.70
CA ILE A 111 -8.34 6.96 8.36
C ILE A 111 -7.26 6.18 7.58
N ILE A 112 -7.35 6.15 6.25
CA ILE A 112 -6.35 5.48 5.42
C ILE A 112 -4.96 6.08 5.68
N VAL A 113 -4.82 7.40 5.59
CA VAL A 113 -3.53 8.08 5.68
C VAL A 113 -2.96 8.11 7.09
N LEU A 114 -3.79 8.36 8.11
CA LEU A 114 -3.33 8.59 9.48
C LEU A 114 -3.34 7.32 10.35
N VAL A 115 -4.08 6.28 9.97
CA VAL A 115 -4.20 5.06 10.77
C VAL A 115 -3.71 3.84 9.99
N ILE A 116 -4.29 3.58 8.82
CA ILE A 116 -3.99 2.34 8.07
C ILE A 116 -2.54 2.36 7.55
N VAL A 117 -2.11 3.43 6.90
CA VAL A 117 -0.74 3.55 6.35
C VAL A 117 0.33 3.37 7.45
N PRO A 118 0.28 4.07 8.60
CA PRO A 118 1.22 3.83 9.69
C PRO A 118 1.16 2.42 10.25
N THR A 119 -0.05 1.86 10.40
CA THR A 119 -0.24 0.49 10.92
C THR A 119 0.38 -0.55 10.00
N VAL A 120 0.16 -0.45 8.69
CA VAL A 120 0.75 -1.35 7.68
C VAL A 120 2.27 -1.28 7.73
N ASN A 121 2.84 -0.08 7.80
CA ASN A 121 4.29 0.10 7.92
C ASN A 121 4.84 -0.52 9.22
N LEU A 122 4.14 -0.34 10.34
CA LEU A 122 4.54 -0.95 11.61
C LEU A 122 4.52 -2.48 11.54
N ILE A 123 3.49 -3.06 10.92
CA ILE A 123 3.37 -4.51 10.74
C ILE A 123 4.57 -5.03 9.94
N PHE A 124 4.88 -4.44 8.79
CA PHE A 124 6.02 -4.90 7.98
C PHE A 124 7.35 -4.69 8.67
N TRP A 125 7.55 -3.56 9.36
CA TRP A 125 8.74 -3.33 10.16
C TRP A 125 8.89 -4.42 11.23
N LEU A 126 7.85 -4.72 12.01
CA LEU A 126 7.88 -5.77 13.03
C LEU A 126 8.15 -7.15 12.41
N SER A 127 7.42 -7.53 11.37
CA SER A 127 7.56 -8.83 10.72
C SER A 127 8.97 -9.05 10.17
N VAL A 128 9.54 -8.06 9.49
CA VAL A 128 10.90 -8.17 8.94
C VAL A 128 11.95 -8.21 10.04
N ASN A 129 11.84 -7.40 11.09
CA ASN A 129 12.82 -7.38 12.18
C ASN A 129 12.75 -8.62 13.08
N ILE A 130 11.58 -9.23 13.26
CA ILE A 130 11.43 -10.51 13.99
C ILE A 130 12.03 -11.66 13.19
N MET A 131 11.80 -11.67 11.87
CA MET A 131 12.21 -12.75 10.97
C MET A 131 13.69 -12.69 10.60
N PHE A 132 14.20 -11.48 10.41
CA PHE A 132 15.61 -11.20 10.11
C PHE A 132 16.13 -10.18 11.12
N PRO A 133 16.43 -10.61 12.36
CA PRO A 133 17.03 -9.73 13.35
C PRO A 133 18.33 -9.16 12.77
N MET A 134 18.44 -7.83 12.68
CA MET A 134 19.72 -7.20 12.34
C MET A 134 20.72 -7.60 13.42
N PHE A 135 21.62 -8.52 13.09
CA PHE A 135 22.63 -9.02 14.02
C PHE A 135 23.51 -7.86 14.52
N PRO A 136 23.63 -7.65 15.85
CA PRO A 136 24.58 -6.70 16.43
C PRO A 136 26.07 -7.12 16.29
N GLY A 137 26.38 -8.15 15.51
CA GLY A 137 27.62 -8.92 15.65
C GLY A 137 28.88 -8.42 14.94
N ASN A 138 28.80 -7.50 13.98
CA ASN A 138 29.95 -7.24 13.08
C ASN A 138 30.68 -5.90 13.29
N TYR A 139 30.40 -5.15 14.36
CA TYR A 139 31.21 -3.97 14.70
C TYR A 139 32.60 -4.33 15.25
N GLN A 140 32.89 -5.61 15.49
CA GLN A 140 34.18 -6.08 16.02
C GLN A 140 35.16 -6.63 14.98
N GLU A 141 34.81 -6.64 13.68
CA GLU A 141 35.70 -7.17 12.62
C GLU A 141 36.35 -6.09 11.74
N LEU A 142 36.28 -4.81 12.11
CA LEU A 142 37.07 -3.77 11.43
C LEU A 142 38.52 -3.81 11.96
N PRO A 143 39.53 -4.07 11.12
CA PRO A 143 40.93 -3.89 11.51
C PRO A 143 41.15 -2.44 11.92
N GLN A 144 41.75 -2.22 13.10
CA GLN A 144 42.21 -0.91 13.55
C GLN A 144 43.39 -0.40 12.73
#